data_AF-A0A8J9ZR73-F1
#
_entry.id   AF-A0A8J9ZR73-F1
#
_cell.length_a   1.000
_cell.length_b   1.000
_cell.length_c   1.000
_cell.angle_alpha   90.00
_cell.angle_beta   90.00
_cell.angle_gamma   90.00
#
_symmetry.space_group_name_H-M   'P 1'
#
loop_
_entity.id
_entity.type
_entity.pdbx_description
1 polymer ?
#
loop_
_entity_poly.entity_id
_entity_poly.type
_entity_poly.pdbx_seq_one_letter_code
_entity_poly.pdbx_strand_id
1 'polypeptide(L)'
;MKDHITELKQTIATMTTNMSEVLSYDKRLTEIENALRSRPVTEPQVAMSANTTDHSAQHYTTAQSSREESGSNKDTKKVLLIGDSNLKYVNTRGLQDTIVMTRPGRRLKDISQELDTTDLQSYSHVHVVVHAGTNDITERDDEHDIANIGKEAERLCTIVKDKHPRVKLALSGIWADLQMRRYGE
;
A
#
# COMPACT_ATOMS: atom_id res chain seq x y z
N MET A 1 50.44 -8.17 20.47
CA MET A 1 49.94 -7.49 21.69
C MET A 1 49.28 -6.14 21.38
N LYS A 2 49.90 -5.27 20.56
CA LYS A 2 49.27 -4.00 20.11
C LYS A 2 48.02 -4.20 19.25
N ASP A 3 48.00 -5.22 18.40
CA ASP A 3 46.87 -5.48 17.49
C ASP A 3 45.59 -5.91 18.22
N HIS A 4 45.73 -6.75 19.26
CA HIS A 4 44.60 -7.14 20.12
C HIS A 4 44.00 -5.98 20.90
N ILE A 5 44.79 -4.96 21.26
CA ILE A 5 44.28 -3.76 21.94
C ILE A 5 43.47 -2.90 20.96
N THR A 6 43.90 -2.82 19.70
CA THR A 6 43.17 -2.10 18.65
C THR A 6 41.84 -2.79 18.34
N GLU A 7 41.85 -4.12 18.20
CA GLU A 7 40.65 -4.92 17.97
C GLU A 7 39.66 -4.79 19.13
N LEU A 8 40.13 -4.84 20.38
CA LEU A 8 39.29 -4.65 21.56
C LEU A 8 38.68 -3.24 21.60
N LYS A 9 39.44 -2.19 21.25
CA LYS A 9 38.91 -0.81 21.17
C LYS A 9 37.82 -0.68 20.12
N GLN A 10 37.99 -1.34 18.97
CA GLN A 10 37.01 -1.31 17.91
C GLN A 10 35.72 -2.02 18.32
N THR A 11 35.83 -3.18 18.97
CA THR A 11 34.68 -3.92 19.51
C THR A 11 33.92 -3.09 20.57
N ILE A 12 34.64 -2.41 21.47
CA ILE A 12 34.03 -1.53 22.48
C ILE A 12 33.30 -0.35 21.81
N ALA A 13 33.89 0.25 20.78
CA ALA A 13 33.25 1.34 20.04
C ALA A 13 31.94 0.87 19.38
N THR A 14 31.97 -0.28 18.70
CA THR A 14 30.77 -0.88 18.10
C THR A 14 29.70 -1.21 19.14
N MET A 15 30.08 -1.80 20.27
CA MET A 15 29.14 -2.09 21.36
C MET A 15 28.50 -0.81 21.92
N THR A 16 29.26 0.28 22.03
CA THR A 16 28.76 1.56 22.54
C THR A 16 27.76 2.20 21.57
N THR A 17 28.02 2.11 20.27
CA THR A 17 27.07 2.55 19.22
C THR A 17 25.79 1.74 19.28
N ASN A 18 25.88 0.41 19.29
CA ASN A 18 24.70 -0.47 19.35
C ASN A 18 23.87 -0.21 20.62
N MET A 19 24.53 0.01 21.76
CA MET A 19 23.85 0.31 23.03
C MET A 19 23.13 1.67 23.00
N SER A 20 23.69 2.66 22.29
CA SER A 20 23.04 3.96 22.08
C SER A 20 21.78 3.83 21.21
N GLU A 21 21.81 2.96 20.20
CA GLU A 21 20.63 2.66 19.37
C GLU A 21 19.54 1.95 20.17
N VAL A 22 19.90 0.97 21.02
CA VAL A 22 18.95 0.28 21.91
C VAL A 22 18.24 1.27 22.84
N LEU A 23 18.96 2.23 23.43
CA LEU A 23 18.36 3.27 24.27
C LEU A 23 17.43 4.21 23.47
N SER A 24 17.73 4.45 22.19
CA SER A 24 16.85 5.22 21.31
C SER A 24 15.53 4.48 21.03
N TYR A 25 15.58 3.16 20.82
CA TYR A 25 14.38 2.34 20.65
C TYR A 25 13.51 2.30 21.90
N ASP A 26 14.12 2.17 23.08
CA ASP A 26 13.40 2.17 24.36
C ASP A 26 12.63 3.48 24.61
N LYS A 27 13.24 4.61 24.26
CA LYS A 27 12.58 5.92 24.30
C LYS A 27 11.38 5.99 23.35
N ARG A 28 11.54 5.52 22.11
CA ARG A 28 10.45 5.51 21.10
C ARG A 28 9.29 4.61 21.53
N LEU A 29 9.59 3.44 22.12
CA LEU A 29 8.57 2.55 22.69
C LEU A 29 7.78 3.24 23.79
N THR A 30 8.47 3.91 24.72
CA THR A 30 7.82 4.68 25.80
C THR A 30 6.90 5.79 25.25
N GLU A 31 7.32 6.49 24.20
CA GLU A 31 6.49 7.52 23.54
C GLU A 31 5.22 6.92 22.90
N ILE A 32 5.34 5.76 22.25
CA ILE A 32 4.20 5.04 21.66
C ILE A 32 3.22 4.53 22.73
N GLU A 33 3.73 3.96 23.82
CA GLU A 33 2.88 3.49 24.93
C GLU A 33 2.07 4.63 25.55
N ASN A 34 2.69 5.80 25.73
CA ASN A 34 2.02 6.99 26.23
C ASN A 34 0.96 7.51 25.24
N ALA A 35 1.24 7.48 23.93
CA ALA A 35 0.28 7.87 22.90
C ALA A 35 -0.94 6.94 22.83
N LEU A 36 -0.75 5.64 23.08
CA LEU A 36 -1.84 4.67 23.13
C LEU A 36 -2.69 4.82 24.40
N ARG A 37 -2.09 5.12 25.55
CA ARG A 37 -2.83 5.36 26.80
C ARG A 37 -3.63 6.67 26.81
N SER A 38 -3.21 7.67 26.04
CA SER A 38 -3.81 9.02 26.04
C SER A 38 -4.93 9.22 25.00
N ARG A 39 -5.34 8.17 24.28
CA ARG A 39 -6.36 8.26 23.23
C ARG A 39 -7.78 8.25 23.82
N PRO A 40 -8.57 9.34 23.75
CA PRO A 40 -9.95 9.35 24.24
C PRO A 40 -10.85 8.50 23.34
N VAL A 41 -11.66 7.64 23.97
CA VAL A 41 -12.69 6.80 23.33
C VAL A 41 -13.72 7.75 22.68
N THR A 42 -13.77 7.77 21.35
CA THR A 42 -14.86 8.45 20.63
C THR A 42 -15.86 7.38 20.21
N GLU A 43 -17.03 7.39 20.85
CA GLU A 43 -18.16 6.51 20.50
C GLU A 43 -18.73 6.88 19.12
N PRO A 44 -19.09 5.90 18.26
CA PRO A 44 -19.77 6.18 17.01
C PRO A 44 -21.29 6.32 17.24
N GLN A 45 -21.84 7.51 17.00
CA GLN A 45 -23.29 7.71 16.91
C GLN A 45 -23.83 7.08 15.62
N VAL A 46 -24.70 6.08 15.77
CA VAL A 46 -25.49 5.46 14.70
C VAL A 46 -26.75 6.29 14.47
N ALA A 47 -26.87 6.91 13.30
CA ALA A 47 -28.11 7.53 12.86
C ALA A 47 -29.00 6.49 12.15
N MET A 48 -30.11 6.13 12.80
CA MET A 48 -31.21 5.38 12.19
C MET A 48 -32.02 6.31 11.27
N SER A 49 -32.35 5.85 10.06
CA SER A 49 -33.49 6.39 9.32
C SER A 49 -34.17 5.28 8.52
N ALA A 50 -35.45 5.08 8.84
CA ALA A 50 -36.36 4.16 8.18
C ALA A 50 -36.95 4.84 6.93
N ASN A 51 -37.20 4.05 5.88
CA ASN A 51 -38.49 4.16 5.18
C ASN A 51 -38.77 2.90 4.35
N THR A 52 -39.91 2.30 4.70
CA THR A 52 -40.71 1.34 3.95
C THR A 52 -41.29 1.96 2.69
N THR A 53 -41.26 1.25 1.56
CA THR A 53 -42.43 1.14 0.66
C THR A 53 -42.27 -0.13 -0.17
N ASP A 54 -43.26 -1.00 -0.04
CA ASP A 54 -43.48 -2.25 -0.74
C ASP A 54 -44.52 -1.99 -1.84
N HIS A 55 -44.35 -2.58 -3.04
CA HIS A 55 -45.43 -3.09 -3.91
C HIS A 55 -44.92 -3.51 -5.32
N SER A 56 -44.94 -4.84 -5.51
CA SER A 56 -45.66 -5.57 -6.57
C SER A 56 -45.31 -5.40 -8.07
N ALA A 57 -44.70 -6.48 -8.59
CA ALA A 57 -45.09 -7.29 -9.76
C ALA A 57 -45.30 -6.67 -11.17
N GLN A 58 -44.53 -7.13 -12.17
CA GLN A 58 -44.99 -8.02 -13.27
C GLN A 58 -43.97 -8.15 -14.45
N HIS A 59 -43.68 -9.41 -14.81
CA HIS A 59 -43.55 -10.05 -16.14
C HIS A 59 -42.66 -9.50 -17.33
N TYR A 60 -41.72 -10.39 -17.75
CA TYR A 60 -41.30 -10.88 -19.09
C TYR A 60 -40.69 -9.98 -20.22
N THR A 61 -39.51 -10.45 -20.68
CA THR A 61 -38.96 -10.59 -22.07
C THR A 61 -38.42 -9.42 -22.91
N THR A 62 -37.13 -9.57 -23.25
CA THR A 62 -36.49 -9.59 -24.59
C THR A 62 -36.44 -8.35 -25.51
N ALA A 63 -35.18 -8.02 -25.86
CA ALA A 63 -34.64 -7.36 -27.06
C ALA A 63 -34.72 -5.82 -27.22
N GLN A 64 -33.50 -5.26 -27.33
CA GLN A 64 -33.06 -4.09 -28.10
C GLN A 64 -34.13 -3.11 -28.59
N SER A 65 -34.12 -1.90 -28.02
CA SER A 65 -34.29 -0.69 -28.81
C SER A 65 -33.76 0.50 -28.03
N SER A 66 -32.94 1.28 -28.73
CA SER A 66 -32.43 2.61 -28.37
C SER A 66 -33.35 3.39 -27.44
N ARG A 67 -32.87 3.68 -26.24
CA ARG A 67 -33.45 4.70 -25.38
C ARG A 67 -32.34 5.35 -24.58
N GLU A 68 -32.27 6.67 -24.71
CA GLU A 68 -31.45 7.56 -23.91
C GLU A 68 -31.71 7.27 -22.43
N GLU A 69 -30.77 6.59 -21.79
CA GLU A 69 -30.75 6.50 -20.33
C GLU A 69 -30.18 7.81 -19.80
N SER A 70 -31.11 8.73 -19.52
CA SER A 70 -31.01 9.65 -18.39
C SER A 70 -30.86 8.81 -17.11
N GLY A 71 -29.64 8.37 -16.83
CA GLY A 71 -29.26 7.58 -15.66
C GLY A 71 -28.18 8.34 -14.90
N SER A 72 -28.46 8.66 -13.64
CA SER A 72 -27.59 9.39 -12.71
C SER A 72 -26.09 9.23 -12.97
N ASN A 73 -25.40 10.34 -13.27
CA ASN A 73 -23.94 10.46 -13.19
C ASN A 73 -23.48 10.13 -11.76
N LYS A 74 -23.39 8.84 -11.43
CA LYS A 74 -22.49 8.40 -10.38
C LYS A 74 -21.13 8.49 -11.01
N ASP A 75 -20.34 9.51 -10.65
CA ASP A 75 -18.92 9.60 -10.99
C ASP A 75 -18.25 8.28 -10.59
N THR A 76 -18.17 7.33 -11.52
CA THR A 76 -17.54 6.04 -11.29
C THR A 76 -16.06 6.30 -11.26
N LYS A 77 -15.53 6.39 -10.05
CA LYS A 77 -14.10 6.57 -9.81
C LYS A 77 -13.36 5.42 -10.47
N LYS A 78 -12.41 5.77 -11.33
CA LYS A 78 -11.54 4.80 -12.00
C LYS A 78 -10.46 4.37 -11.03
N VAL A 79 -10.00 3.13 -11.15
CA VAL A 79 -8.88 2.64 -10.34
C VAL A 79 -7.72 2.31 -11.28
N LEU A 80 -6.54 2.84 -11.00
CA LEU A 80 -5.30 2.41 -11.60
C LEU A 80 -4.63 1.41 -10.65
N LEU A 81 -4.54 0.16 -11.07
CA LEU A 81 -3.76 -0.88 -10.40
C LEU A 81 -2.42 -1.01 -11.12
N ILE A 82 -1.33 -0.54 -10.51
CA ILE A 82 0.03 -0.60 -11.06
C ILE A 82 0.92 -1.47 -10.18
N GLY A 83 1.83 -2.24 -10.78
CA GLY A 83 2.61 -3.20 -10.02
C GLY A 83 3.50 -4.09 -10.87
N ASP A 84 4.20 -5.00 -10.21
CA ASP A 84 5.13 -5.93 -10.87
C ASP A 84 4.42 -7.10 -11.56
N SER A 85 5.18 -8.13 -11.94
CA SER A 85 4.67 -9.32 -12.61
C SER A 85 3.63 -10.10 -11.82
N ASN A 86 3.50 -9.90 -10.51
CA ASN A 86 2.50 -10.58 -9.68
C ASN A 86 1.07 -10.14 -10.00
N LEU A 87 0.89 -8.98 -10.64
CA LEU A 87 -0.42 -8.53 -11.12
C LEU A 87 -1.06 -9.48 -12.14
N LYS A 88 -0.27 -10.35 -12.80
CA LYS A 88 -0.82 -11.36 -13.73
C LYS A 88 -1.79 -12.35 -13.05
N TYR A 89 -1.73 -12.47 -11.72
CA TYR A 89 -2.60 -13.35 -10.94
C TYR A 89 -3.86 -12.64 -10.41
N VAL A 90 -3.99 -11.33 -10.62
CA VAL A 90 -5.16 -10.57 -10.17
C VAL A 90 -6.31 -10.77 -11.15
N ASN A 91 -7.42 -11.32 -10.67
CA ASN A 91 -8.67 -11.39 -11.43
C ASN A 91 -9.38 -10.03 -11.36
N THR A 92 -9.47 -9.35 -12.50
CA THR A 92 -10.12 -8.04 -12.59
C THR A 92 -11.64 -8.12 -12.71
N ARG A 93 -12.21 -9.32 -12.90
CA ARG A 93 -13.66 -9.50 -12.98
C ARG A 93 -14.31 -9.10 -11.65
N GLY A 94 -15.17 -8.09 -11.69
CA GLY A 94 -15.84 -7.56 -10.51
C GLY A 94 -15.12 -6.39 -9.82
N LEU A 95 -13.93 -6.01 -10.31
CA LEU A 95 -13.31 -4.75 -9.88
C LEU A 95 -13.97 -3.57 -10.58
N GLN A 96 -14.17 -2.48 -9.85
CA GLN A 96 -14.74 -1.23 -10.35
C GLN A 96 -13.78 -0.59 -11.37
N ASP A 97 -14.24 -0.32 -12.59
CA ASP A 97 -13.53 0.36 -13.71
C ASP A 97 -12.01 0.50 -13.50
N THR A 98 -11.32 -0.66 -13.49
CA THR A 98 -9.92 -0.77 -13.10
C THR A 98 -9.04 -0.93 -14.33
N ILE A 99 -8.09 -0.01 -14.49
CA ILE A 99 -6.99 -0.08 -15.44
C ILE A 99 -5.83 -0.80 -14.76
N VAL A 100 -5.33 -1.88 -15.36
CA VAL A 100 -4.19 -2.63 -14.84
C VAL A 100 -2.93 -2.31 -15.64
N MET A 101 -1.88 -1.88 -14.96
CA MET A 101 -0.56 -1.58 -15.53
C MET A 101 0.50 -2.48 -14.92
N THR A 102 0.85 -3.56 -15.63
CA THR A 102 1.92 -4.46 -15.22
C THR A 102 3.28 -3.91 -15.65
N ARG A 103 4.25 -3.98 -14.74
CA ARG A 103 5.63 -3.52 -14.90
C ARG A 103 6.59 -4.61 -14.44
N PRO A 104 6.85 -5.64 -15.27
CA PRO A 104 7.62 -6.81 -14.87
C PRO A 104 9.02 -6.45 -14.36
N GLY A 105 9.43 -7.06 -13.25
CA GLY A 105 10.76 -6.86 -12.64
C GLY A 105 11.02 -5.47 -12.05
N ARG A 106 10.03 -4.56 -12.08
CA ARG A 106 10.19 -3.22 -11.51
C ARG A 106 10.11 -3.25 -9.99
N ARG A 107 10.92 -2.38 -9.39
CA ARG A 107 10.99 -2.11 -7.95
C ARG A 107 10.07 -0.97 -7.57
N LEU A 108 9.80 -0.79 -6.29
CA LEU A 108 8.94 0.29 -5.80
C LEU A 108 9.44 1.67 -6.25
N LYS A 109 10.76 1.88 -6.24
CA LYS A 109 11.41 3.10 -6.73
C LYS A 109 11.10 3.39 -8.21
N ASP A 110 11.06 2.37 -9.06
CA ASP A 110 10.74 2.54 -10.49
C ASP A 110 9.29 2.99 -10.67
N ILE A 111 8.37 2.39 -9.91
CA ILE A 111 6.95 2.75 -9.94
C ILE A 111 6.76 4.20 -9.47
N SER A 112 7.49 4.62 -8.44
CA SER A 112 7.50 6.01 -7.96
C SER A 112 7.92 6.99 -9.05
N GLN A 113 8.96 6.68 -9.82
CA GLN A 113 9.43 7.53 -10.93
C GLN A 113 8.44 7.58 -12.08
N GLU A 114 7.77 6.47 -12.39
CA GLU A 114 6.74 6.43 -13.42
C GLU A 114 5.52 7.27 -13.01
N LEU A 115 5.04 7.14 -11.77
CA LEU A 115 3.92 7.93 -11.27
C LEU A 115 4.25 9.42 -11.13
N ASP A 116 5.52 9.76 -10.93
CA ASP A 116 5.99 11.15 -10.93
C ASP A 116 5.82 11.83 -12.30
N THR A 117 6.02 11.07 -13.38
CA THR A 117 5.94 11.60 -14.76
C THR A 117 4.58 11.37 -15.41
N THR A 118 3.72 10.53 -14.81
CA THR A 118 2.39 10.23 -15.33
C THR A 118 1.39 11.33 -14.95
N ASP A 119 0.71 11.86 -15.96
CA ASP A 119 -0.40 12.79 -15.73
C ASP A 119 -1.67 12.03 -15.34
N LEU A 120 -1.86 11.84 -14.03
CA LEU A 120 -3.08 11.23 -13.48
C LEU A 120 -4.30 12.17 -13.54
N GLN A 121 -4.13 13.46 -13.81
CA GLN A 121 -5.24 14.43 -13.91
C GLN A 121 -6.07 14.19 -15.17
N SER A 122 -5.45 13.66 -16.22
CA SER A 122 -6.13 13.23 -17.45
C SER A 122 -7.25 12.21 -17.19
N TYR A 123 -7.20 11.52 -16.05
CA TYR A 123 -8.24 10.64 -15.59
C TYR A 123 -9.06 11.30 -14.48
N SER A 124 -10.21 11.86 -14.84
CA SER A 124 -11.15 12.41 -13.85
C SER A 124 -11.49 11.33 -12.82
N HIS A 125 -11.07 11.53 -11.57
CA HIS A 125 -11.32 10.66 -10.41
C HIS A 125 -10.62 9.29 -10.40
N VAL A 126 -9.30 9.25 -10.62
CA VAL A 126 -8.49 8.03 -10.41
C VAL A 126 -8.07 7.82 -8.96
N HIS A 127 -8.18 6.59 -8.50
CA HIS A 127 -7.51 6.08 -7.31
C HIS A 127 -6.39 5.13 -7.75
N VAL A 128 -5.24 5.21 -7.09
CA VAL A 128 -4.07 4.39 -7.46
C VAL A 128 -3.87 3.33 -6.40
N VAL A 129 -3.75 2.08 -6.85
CA VAL A 129 -3.33 0.95 -6.05
C VAL A 129 -1.98 0.50 -6.57
N VAL A 130 -0.97 0.49 -5.70
CA VAL A 130 0.37 0.02 -6.04
C VAL A 130 0.61 -1.34 -5.41
N HIS A 131 0.93 -2.33 -6.23
CA HIS A 131 1.32 -3.68 -5.82
C HIS A 131 2.74 -3.96 -6.31
N ALA A 132 3.73 -3.53 -5.54
CA ALA A 132 5.14 -3.67 -5.85
C ALA A 132 5.94 -3.84 -4.56
N GLY A 133 7.15 -4.38 -4.69
CA GLY A 133 8.07 -4.58 -3.57
C GLY A 133 8.68 -5.98 -3.53
N THR A 134 8.13 -6.95 -4.26
CA THR A 134 8.68 -8.32 -4.29
C THR A 134 10.10 -8.35 -4.86
N ASN A 135 10.42 -7.43 -5.79
CA ASN A 135 11.75 -7.28 -6.37
C ASN A 135 12.70 -6.40 -5.53
N ASP A 136 12.20 -5.80 -4.46
CA ASP A 136 12.96 -4.95 -3.53
C ASP A 136 13.52 -5.77 -2.35
N ILE A 137 12.89 -6.90 -2.02
CA ILE A 137 13.35 -7.83 -0.99
C ILE A 137 14.48 -8.70 -1.56
N THR A 138 15.63 -8.76 -0.89
CA THR A 138 16.70 -9.71 -1.26
C THR A 138 16.49 -11.08 -0.61
N GLU A 139 17.20 -12.12 -1.07
CA GLU A 139 17.10 -13.49 -0.50
C GLU A 139 17.40 -13.56 1.01
N ARG A 140 18.07 -12.53 1.55
CA ARG A 140 18.45 -12.46 2.97
C ARG A 140 17.37 -11.87 3.86
N ASP A 141 16.35 -11.23 3.26
CA ASP A 141 15.21 -10.61 3.96
C ASP A 141 15.65 -9.90 5.24
N ASP A 142 16.61 -8.99 5.10
CA ASP A 142 17.20 -8.30 6.25
C ASP A 142 16.38 -7.07 6.65
N GLU A 143 16.52 -6.64 7.91
CA GLU A 143 15.83 -5.45 8.43
C GLU A 143 16.14 -4.19 7.62
N HIS A 144 17.27 -4.18 6.90
CA HIS A 144 17.69 -3.07 6.06
C HIS A 144 16.83 -2.97 4.79
N ASP A 145 16.53 -4.09 4.14
CA ASP A 145 15.63 -4.16 2.99
C ASP A 145 14.23 -3.68 3.37
N ILE A 146 13.70 -4.12 4.51
CA ILE A 146 12.38 -3.68 5.01
C ILE A 146 12.38 -2.16 5.26
N ALA A 147 13.41 -1.64 5.91
CA ALA A 147 13.54 -0.20 6.17
C ALA A 147 13.65 0.61 4.87
N ASN A 148 14.35 0.09 3.87
CA ASN A 148 14.49 0.72 2.56
C ASN A 148 13.17 0.73 1.78
N ILE A 149 12.43 -0.38 1.79
CA ILE A 149 11.09 -0.45 1.21
C ILE A 149 10.15 0.53 1.88
N GLY A 150 10.19 0.64 3.22
CA GLY A 150 9.42 1.62 3.98
C GLY A 150 9.71 3.05 3.54
N LYS A 151 10.98 3.42 3.40
CA LYS A 151 11.39 4.76 2.90
C LYS A 151 10.91 5.02 1.49
N GLU A 152 11.01 4.04 0.59
CA GLU A 152 10.55 4.19 -0.79
C GLU A 152 9.01 4.26 -0.88
N ALA A 153 8.29 3.56 -0.01
CA ALA A 153 6.83 3.65 0.12
C ALA A 153 6.38 5.03 0.61
N GLU A 154 7.07 5.59 1.61
CA GLU A 154 6.83 6.96 2.07
C GLU A 154 7.10 7.97 0.95
N ARG A 155 8.21 7.82 0.25
CA ARG A 155 8.57 8.68 -0.89
C ARG A 155 7.50 8.64 -1.99
N LEU A 156 7.04 7.44 -2.35
CA LEU A 156 5.96 7.24 -3.31
C LEU A 156 4.69 7.98 -2.89
N CYS A 157 4.30 7.86 -1.62
CA CYS A 157 3.13 8.54 -1.07
C CYS A 157 3.24 10.06 -1.18
N THR A 158 4.42 10.61 -0.85
CA THR A 158 4.68 12.05 -0.95
C THR A 158 4.57 12.53 -2.40
N ILE A 159 5.25 11.86 -3.34
CA ILE A 159 5.20 12.21 -4.78
C ILE A 159 3.76 12.25 -5.30
N VAL A 160 2.98 11.19 -5.02
CA VAL A 160 1.60 11.10 -5.53
C VAL A 160 0.70 12.15 -4.87
N LYS A 161 0.84 12.40 -3.56
CA LYS A 161 0.02 13.41 -2.87
C LYS A 161 0.34 14.83 -3.30
N ASP A 162 1.62 15.13 -3.54
CA ASP A 162 2.07 16.47 -3.92
C ASP A 162 1.61 16.83 -5.34
N LYS A 163 1.75 15.89 -6.30
CA LYS A 163 1.33 16.10 -7.69
C LYS A 163 -0.18 15.92 -7.89
N HIS A 164 -0.78 14.99 -7.14
CA HIS A 164 -2.16 14.55 -7.35
C HIS A 164 -2.93 14.51 -6.01
N PRO A 165 -3.19 15.66 -5.37
CA PRO A 165 -3.74 15.73 -4.00
C PRO A 165 -5.17 15.15 -3.86
N ARG A 166 -5.87 14.96 -4.98
CA ARG A 166 -7.23 14.38 -5.01
C ARG A 166 -7.23 12.85 -5.19
N VAL A 167 -6.09 12.27 -5.55
CA VAL A 167 -5.93 10.83 -5.76
C VAL A 167 -5.80 10.15 -4.41
N LYS A 168 -6.59 9.08 -4.19
CA LYS A 168 -6.34 8.17 -3.08
C LYS A 168 -5.32 7.14 -3.54
N LEU A 169 -4.25 7.01 -2.77
CA LEU A 169 -3.21 6.01 -2.97
C LEU A 169 -3.38 4.88 -1.94
N ALA A 170 -3.34 3.64 -2.40
CA ALA A 170 -3.26 2.46 -1.55
C ALA A 170 -2.01 1.65 -1.93
N LEU A 171 -1.31 1.16 -0.92
CA LEU A 171 -0.21 0.22 -1.09
C LEU A 171 -0.72 -1.18 -0.73
N SER A 172 -0.57 -2.12 -1.65
CA SER A 172 -0.88 -3.53 -1.43
C SER A 172 0.36 -4.22 -0.90
N GLY A 173 0.23 -4.90 0.23
CA GLY A 173 1.31 -5.67 0.83
C GLY A 173 1.80 -6.78 -0.09
N ILE A 174 3.09 -7.09 0.03
CA ILE A 174 3.74 -8.18 -0.70
C ILE A 174 3.32 -9.50 -0.04
N TRP A 175 2.88 -10.47 -0.83
CA TRP A 175 2.63 -11.81 -0.33
C TRP A 175 3.95 -12.57 -0.26
N ALA A 176 4.40 -12.95 0.93
CA ALA A 176 5.51 -13.88 1.09
C ALA A 176 5.04 -15.28 0.67
N ASP A 177 5.68 -15.86 -0.35
CA ASP A 177 5.41 -17.23 -0.76
C ASP A 177 5.94 -18.18 0.32
N LEU A 178 5.11 -18.44 1.34
CA LEU A 178 5.44 -19.29 2.48
C LEU A 178 5.57 -20.78 2.09
N GLN A 179 5.39 -21.15 0.82
CA GLN A 179 5.25 -22.54 0.39
C GLN A 179 6.56 -23.27 0.03
N MET A 180 7.71 -22.61 -0.10
CA MET A 180 8.96 -23.32 -0.46
C MET A 180 9.86 -23.73 0.71
N ARG A 181 9.57 -23.36 1.95
CA ARG A 181 10.41 -23.73 3.12
C ARG A 181 9.96 -24.96 3.91
N ARG A 182 8.92 -25.69 3.47
CA ARG A 182 8.40 -26.89 4.18
C ARG A 182 8.57 -28.22 3.43
N TYR A 183 9.26 -28.25 2.29
CA TYR A 183 9.51 -29.49 1.53
C TYR A 183 11.00 -29.83 1.37
N GLY A 184 11.85 -29.35 2.28
CA GLY A 184 13.29 -29.52 2.17
C GLY A 184 14.02 -29.70 3.51
N GLU A 185 13.39 -30.33 4.50
CA GLU A 185 14.09 -30.98 5.64
C GLU A 185 13.31 -32.23 6.08
#